data_AF-A0A9E0SSB7-F1
#
_entry.id   AF-A0A9E0SSB7-F1
#
_cell.length_a   1.000
_cell.length_b   1.000
_cell.length_c   1.000
_cell.angle_alpha   90.00
_cell.angle_beta   90.00
_cell.angle_gamma   90.00
#
_symmetry.space_group_name_H-M   'P 1'
#
loop_
_entity.id
_entity.type
_entity.pdbx_description
1 polymer ?
#
loop_
_entity_poly.entity_id
_entity_poly.type
_entity_poly.pdbx_seq_one_letter_code
_entity_poly.pdbx_strand_id
1 'polypeptide(L)'
;MRAVAHVVLNRRDHPGWWGGTVEDVCLKPWQFSCWNENDPNRVKLLAVGPGDASFALALGIAGQLVRMATSERVRADTTGGATHYYARSIQAPAWAARATFTVRIGNHLFYRDVA
;
A
#
# COMPACT_ATOMS: atom_id res chain seq x y z
N MET A 1 -0.34 -3.72 8.16
CA MET A 1 -1.22 -4.12 7.05
C MET A 1 -2.22 -3.02 6.68
N ARG A 2 -3.08 -2.55 7.60
CA ARG A 2 -4.09 -1.51 7.31
C ARG A 2 -3.55 -0.24 6.65
N ALA A 3 -2.43 0.29 7.11
CA ALA A 3 -1.79 1.48 6.51
C ALA A 3 -1.45 1.29 5.02
N VAL A 4 -0.90 0.13 4.63
CA VAL A 4 -0.59 -0.18 3.23
C VAL A 4 -1.88 -0.38 2.41
N ALA A 5 -2.92 -0.96 3.00
CA ALA A 5 -4.23 -1.05 2.34
C ALA A 5 -4.84 0.34 2.07
N HIS A 6 -4.67 1.31 2.97
CA HIS A 6 -5.03 2.70 2.69
C HIS A 6 -4.21 3.29 1.54
N VAL A 7 -2.90 3.04 1.45
CA VAL A 7 -2.09 3.50 0.30
C VAL A 7 -2.65 3.00 -1.03
N VAL A 8 -3.05 1.72 -1.11
CA VAL A 8 -3.68 1.16 -2.33
C VAL A 8 -4.95 1.92 -2.69
N LEU A 9 -5.82 2.18 -1.71
CA LEU A 9 -7.09 2.85 -1.94
C LEU A 9 -6.94 4.35 -2.20
N ASN A 10 -5.96 5.01 -1.58
CA ASN A 10 -5.61 6.40 -1.86
C ASN A 10 -5.12 6.54 -3.31
N ARG A 11 -4.33 5.58 -3.81
CA ARG A 11 -3.89 5.53 -5.21
C ARG A 11 -5.03 5.27 -6.19
N ARG A 12 -5.99 4.40 -5.83
CA ARG A 12 -7.22 4.16 -6.62
C ARG A 12 -8.09 5.41 -6.68
N ASP A 13 -8.29 6.08 -5.53
CA ASP A 13 -9.16 7.24 -5.39
C ASP A 13 -8.52 8.51 -6.00
N HIS A 14 -7.19 8.52 -6.14
CA HIS A 14 -6.41 9.55 -6.84
C HIS A 14 -5.54 8.88 -7.92
N PRO A 15 -6.15 8.48 -9.06
CA PRO A 15 -5.46 7.73 -10.09
C PRO A 15 -4.30 8.53 -10.67
N GLY A 16 -3.23 7.81 -10.98
CA GLY A 16 -2.02 8.36 -11.57
C GLY A 16 -1.41 7.36 -12.54
N TRP A 17 -0.10 7.41 -12.71
CA TRP A 17 0.62 6.48 -13.58
C TRP A 17 0.50 5.01 -13.14
N TRP A 18 0.07 4.73 -11.91
CA TRP A 18 -0.23 3.39 -11.38
C TRP A 18 -1.61 2.82 -11.79
N GLY A 19 -2.49 3.61 -12.41
CA GLY A 19 -3.83 3.19 -12.82
C GLY A 19 -4.95 3.60 -11.86
N GLY A 20 -6.15 3.06 -12.06
CA GLY A 20 -7.38 3.53 -11.40
C GLY A 20 -8.18 2.45 -10.67
N THR A 21 -7.75 1.19 -10.71
CA THR A 21 -8.36 0.08 -9.96
C THR A 21 -7.42 -0.45 -8.88
N VAL A 22 -7.94 -1.28 -7.98
CA VAL A 22 -7.10 -1.95 -6.96
C VAL A 22 -6.10 -2.89 -7.64
N GLU A 23 -6.56 -3.58 -8.67
CA GLU A 23 -5.78 -4.50 -9.50
C GLU A 23 -4.67 -3.75 -10.21
N ASP A 24 -4.97 -2.62 -10.87
CA ASP A 24 -3.94 -1.80 -11.53
C ASP A 24 -2.86 -1.38 -10.53
N VAL A 25 -3.26 -0.83 -9.38
CA VAL A 25 -2.33 -0.33 -8.37
C VAL A 25 -1.45 -1.46 -7.82
N CYS A 26 -2.04 -2.61 -7.51
CA CYS A 26 -1.33 -3.76 -6.95
C CYS A 26 -0.36 -4.39 -7.96
N LEU A 27 -0.80 -4.56 -9.21
CA LEU A 27 -0.04 -5.26 -10.25
C LEU A 27 0.86 -4.35 -11.07
N LYS A 28 0.79 -3.02 -10.87
CA LYS A 28 1.67 -2.07 -11.54
C LYS A 28 3.13 -2.45 -11.27
N PRO A 29 3.96 -2.61 -12.31
CA PRO A 29 5.36 -3.00 -12.14
C PRO A 29 6.08 -2.13 -11.11
N TRP A 30 6.86 -2.80 -10.26
CA TRP A 30 7.69 -2.19 -9.22
C TRP A 30 6.94 -1.46 -8.09
N GLN A 31 5.60 -1.51 -8.03
CA GLN A 31 4.84 -0.86 -6.96
C GLN A 31 4.79 -1.70 -5.68
N PHE A 32 4.61 -2.99 -5.83
CA PHE A 32 4.65 -3.95 -4.73
C PHE A 32 5.58 -5.07 -5.12
N SER A 33 6.77 -5.10 -4.50
CA SER A 33 7.86 -5.94 -4.96
C SER A 33 7.54 -7.43 -4.92
N CYS A 34 6.62 -7.86 -4.05
CA CYS A 34 6.14 -9.24 -3.98
C CYS A 34 5.54 -9.76 -5.30
N TRP A 35 5.17 -8.89 -6.24
CA TRP A 35 4.75 -9.29 -7.59
C TRP A 35 5.88 -9.38 -8.61
N ASN A 36 7.08 -8.87 -8.32
CA ASN A 36 8.21 -8.94 -9.26
C ASN A 36 8.70 -10.39 -9.37
N GLU A 37 9.08 -10.82 -10.57
CA GLU A 37 9.45 -12.23 -10.88
C GLU A 37 10.57 -12.76 -9.98
N ASN A 38 11.58 -11.94 -9.68
CA ASN A 38 12.76 -12.34 -8.91
C ASN A 38 12.66 -12.00 -7.41
N ASP A 39 11.50 -11.53 -6.91
CA ASP A 39 11.35 -11.23 -5.49
C ASP A 39 11.16 -12.53 -4.69
N PRO A 40 11.96 -12.79 -3.64
CA PRO A 40 11.84 -14.02 -2.85
C PRO A 40 10.49 -14.16 -2.13
N ASN A 41 9.72 -13.08 -1.99
CA ASN A 41 8.37 -13.13 -1.42
C ASN A 41 7.29 -13.51 -2.43
N ARG A 42 7.59 -13.54 -3.74
CA ARG A 42 6.62 -13.97 -4.77
C ARG A 42 6.17 -15.40 -4.55
N VAL A 43 7.10 -16.31 -4.23
CA VAL A 43 6.78 -17.72 -3.94
C VAL A 43 5.85 -17.83 -2.72
N LYS A 44 6.10 -17.05 -1.67
CA LYS A 44 5.25 -17.02 -0.47
C LYS A 44 3.86 -16.48 -0.78
N LEU A 45 3.79 -15.43 -1.59
CA LEU A 45 2.52 -14.83 -2.03
C LEU A 45 1.69 -15.83 -2.84
N LEU A 46 2.31 -16.60 -3.74
CA LEU A 46 1.61 -17.59 -4.56
C LEU A 46 1.20 -18.85 -3.78
N ALA A 47 1.91 -19.17 -2.70
CA ALA A 47 1.61 -20.31 -1.84
C ALA A 47 0.58 -20.01 -0.74
N VAL A 48 0.18 -18.74 -0.57
CA VAL A 48 -0.73 -18.35 0.50
C VAL A 48 -2.12 -18.94 0.29
N GLY A 49 -2.76 -19.39 1.37
CA GLY A 49 -4.08 -20.03 1.32
C GLY A 49 -4.97 -19.63 2.49
N PRO A 50 -6.23 -20.12 2.51
CA PRO A 50 -7.22 -19.73 3.54
C PRO A 50 -6.82 -20.03 4.98
N GLY A 51 -5.91 -20.98 5.21
CA GLY A 51 -5.39 -21.32 6.53
C GLY A 51 -4.31 -20.36 7.06
N ASP A 52 -3.80 -19.44 6.23
CA ASP A 52 -2.80 -18.46 6.65
C ASP A 52 -3.47 -17.31 7.42
N ALA A 53 -3.13 -17.16 8.70
CA ALA A 53 -3.72 -16.14 9.57
C ALA A 53 -3.41 -14.71 9.11
N SER A 54 -2.24 -14.47 8.53
CA SER A 54 -1.87 -13.13 8.01
C SER A 54 -2.67 -12.81 6.76
N PHE A 55 -2.91 -13.79 5.89
CA PHE A 55 -3.77 -13.65 4.72
C PHE A 55 -5.22 -13.41 5.10
N ALA A 56 -5.76 -14.18 6.04
CA ALA A 56 -7.11 -13.98 6.55
C ALA A 56 -7.30 -12.57 7.13
N LEU A 57 -6.32 -12.07 7.89
CA LEU A 57 -6.32 -10.71 8.40
C LEU A 57 -6.24 -9.66 7.28
N ALA A 58 -5.34 -9.86 6.30
CA ALA A 58 -5.21 -8.95 5.16
C ALA A 58 -6.50 -8.89 4.32
N LEU A 59 -7.13 -10.03 4.07
CA LEU A 59 -8.39 -10.15 3.34
C LEU A 59 -9.53 -9.47 4.10
N GLY A 60 -9.62 -9.65 5.41
CA GLY A 60 -10.59 -8.98 6.27
C GLY A 60 -10.44 -7.46 6.24
N ILE A 61 -9.20 -6.96 6.37
CA ILE A 61 -8.90 -5.51 6.28
C ILE A 61 -9.27 -4.97 4.89
N ALA A 62 -8.83 -5.63 3.82
CA ALA A 62 -9.11 -5.18 2.45
C ALA A 62 -10.62 -5.14 2.18
N GLY A 63 -11.34 -6.21 2.54
CA GLY A 63 -12.79 -6.29 2.38
C GLY A 63 -13.53 -5.21 3.18
N GLN A 64 -13.10 -4.92 4.41
CA GLN A 64 -13.68 -3.83 5.20
C GLN A 64 -13.49 -2.48 4.49
N LEU A 65 -12.25 -2.13 4.12
CA LEU A 65 -11.95 -0.81 3.57
C LEU A 65 -12.57 -0.55 2.20
N VAL A 66 -12.71 -1.59 1.36
CA VAL A 66 -13.34 -1.49 0.03
C VAL A 66 -14.84 -1.19 0.16
N ARG A 67 -15.52 -1.73 1.19
CA ARG A 67 -16.95 -1.50 1.43
C ARG A 67 -17.25 -0.17 2.11
N MET A 68 -16.28 0.45 2.77
CA MET A 68 -16.47 1.75 3.43
C MET A 68 -16.72 2.86 2.42
N ALA A 69 -17.60 3.80 2.79
CA ALA A 69 -17.77 5.04 2.04
C ALA A 69 -16.45 5.83 2.01
N THR A 70 -16.19 6.58 0.94
CA THR A 70 -14.92 7.32 0.80
C THR A 70 -14.65 8.27 1.95
N SER A 71 -15.65 9.03 2.40
CA SER A 71 -15.51 9.93 3.56
C SER A 71 -15.18 9.19 4.86
N GLU A 72 -15.70 7.98 5.05
CA GLU A 72 -15.40 7.14 6.21
C GLU A 72 -13.97 6.58 6.11
N ARG A 73 -13.57 6.11 4.93
CA ARG A 73 -12.22 5.62 4.68
C ARG A 73 -11.17 6.71 4.87
N VAL A 74 -11.44 7.95 4.42
CA VAL A 74 -10.55 9.10 4.66
C VAL A 74 -10.41 9.39 6.15
N ARG A 75 -11.50 9.37 6.92
CA ARG A 75 -11.43 9.55 8.39
C ARG A 75 -10.68 8.42 9.09
N ALA A 76 -10.77 7.19 8.59
CA ALA A 76 -10.06 6.04 9.13
C ALA A 76 -8.58 5.96 8.70
N ASP A 77 -8.15 6.77 7.74
CA ASP A 77 -6.80 6.72 7.20
C ASP A 77 -5.77 7.36 8.14
N THR A 78 -5.13 6.50 8.93
CA THR A 78 -4.02 6.90 9.81
C THR A 78 -2.74 7.30 9.06
N THR A 79 -2.67 7.12 7.74
CA THR A 79 -1.49 7.49 6.93
C THR A 79 -1.49 8.96 6.48
N GLY A 80 -2.58 9.70 6.68
CA GLY A 80 -2.69 11.09 6.27
C GLY A 80 -2.84 11.28 4.75
N GLY A 81 -3.48 10.33 4.06
CA GLY A 81 -3.64 10.35 2.61
C GLY A 81 -2.38 9.94 1.86
N ALA A 82 -1.56 9.07 2.45
CA ALA A 82 -0.30 8.68 1.83
C ALA A 82 -0.53 7.88 0.55
N THR A 83 0.29 8.16 -0.47
CA THR A 83 0.36 7.39 -1.72
C THR A 83 1.69 6.66 -1.86
N HIS A 84 2.68 6.96 -1.03
CA HIS A 84 4.00 6.36 -1.07
C HIS A 84 4.49 6.01 0.32
N TYR A 85 5.33 4.98 0.41
CA TYR A 85 6.01 4.63 1.63
C TYR A 85 7.31 3.89 1.34
N TYR A 86 8.24 3.89 2.30
CA TYR A 86 9.40 3.00 2.29
C TYR A 86 9.74 2.54 3.70
N ALA A 87 10.44 1.41 3.79
CA ALA A 87 10.89 0.86 5.08
C ALA A 87 12.16 1.55 5.56
N ARG A 88 12.28 1.80 6.88
CA ARG A 88 13.49 2.41 7.47
C ARG A 88 14.77 1.60 7.26
N SER A 89 14.63 0.32 6.94
CA SER A 89 15.75 -0.59 6.71
C SER A 89 16.40 -0.41 5.34
N ILE A 90 15.82 0.40 4.44
CA ILE A 90 16.39 0.68 3.12
C ILE A 90 16.89 2.13 3.05
N GLN A 91 17.76 2.39 2.07
CA GLN A 91 18.15 3.75 1.72
C GLN A 91 16.91 4.56 1.29
N ALA A 92 16.83 5.80 1.79
CA ALA A 92 15.75 6.71 1.43
C ALA A 92 15.68 6.88 -0.10
N PRO A 93 14.54 6.61 -0.74
CA PRO A 93 14.39 6.84 -2.17
C PRO A 93 14.52 8.32 -2.52
N ALA A 94 15.05 8.62 -3.71
CA ALA A 94 15.25 10.00 -4.16
C ALA A 94 13.95 10.82 -4.18
N TRP A 95 12.81 10.19 -4.50
CA TRP A 95 11.50 10.84 -4.50
C TRP A 95 11.10 11.37 -3.12
N ALA A 96 11.59 10.77 -2.03
CA ALA A 96 11.22 11.16 -0.67
C ALA A 96 11.73 12.56 -0.31
N ALA A 97 12.79 13.05 -0.98
CA ALA A 97 13.36 14.37 -0.74
C ALA A 97 12.44 15.52 -1.18
N ARG A 98 11.53 15.27 -2.13
CA ARG A 98 10.60 16.28 -2.68
C ARG A 98 9.14 16.03 -2.27
N ALA A 99 8.91 15.03 -1.44
CA ALA A 99 7.58 14.60 -1.03
C ALA A 99 7.22 15.12 0.36
N THR A 100 5.92 15.20 0.66
CA THR A 100 5.42 15.55 1.98
C THR A 100 5.42 14.31 2.87
N PHE A 101 6.28 14.27 3.89
CA PHE A 101 6.19 13.25 4.95
C PHE A 101 4.86 13.41 5.70
N THR A 102 4.12 12.31 5.88
CA THR A 102 2.84 12.33 6.57
C THR A 102 2.95 11.75 7.97
N VAL A 103 3.44 10.51 8.08
CA VAL A 103 3.49 9.78 9.35
C VAL A 103 4.47 8.61 9.27
N ARG A 104 4.91 8.15 10.45
CA ARG A 104 5.60 6.87 10.61
C ARG A 104 4.69 5.87 11.30
N ILE A 105 4.52 4.68 10.71
CA ILE A 105 3.78 3.57 11.33
C ILE A 105 4.69 2.34 11.35
N GLY A 106 5.12 1.93 12.55
CA GLY A 106 6.08 0.86 12.74
C GLY A 106 7.42 1.16 12.04
N ASN A 107 7.79 0.29 11.09
CA ASN A 107 9.03 0.41 10.32
C ASN A 107 8.87 1.15 8.97
N HIS A 108 7.68 1.70 8.66
CA HIS A 108 7.43 2.39 7.39
C HIS A 108 7.23 3.89 7.61
N LEU A 109 7.83 4.70 6.72
CA LEU A 109 7.56 6.13 6.60
C LEU A 109 6.62 6.34 5.42
N PHE A 110 5.57 7.12 5.63
CA PHE A 110 4.52 7.40 4.66
C PHE A 110 4.63 8.83 4.14
N TYR A 111 4.31 9.01 2.86
CA TYR A 111 4.43 10.25 2.12
C TYR A 111 3.27 10.45 1.15
N ARG A 112 3.03 11.72 0.82
CA ARG A 112 2.15 12.16 -0.27
C ARG A 112 2.85 13.25 -1.10
N ASP A 113 2.18 13.73 -2.14
CA ASP A 113 2.68 14.79 -3.01
C ASP A 113 4.04 14.46 -3.66
N VAL A 114 4.23 13.19 -4.07
CA VAL A 114 5.41 12.77 -4.82
C VAL A 114 5.31 13.28 -6.26
N ALA A 115 6.30 14.06 -6.68
CA ALA A 115 6.43 14.64 -8.02
C ALA A 115 7.07 13.68 -9.03
#